data_AF-A0A8S7KAZ3-F1
#
_entry.id   AF-A0A8S7KAZ3-F1
#
_cell.length_a   1.000
_cell.length_b   1.000
_cell.length_c   1.000
_cell.angle_alpha   90.00
_cell.angle_beta   90.00
_cell.angle_gamma   90.00
#
_symmetry.space_group_name_H-M   'P 1'
#
loop_
_entity.id
_entity.type
_entity.pdbx_description
1 polymer ?
#
loop_
_entity_poly.entity_id
_entity_poly.type
_entity_poly.pdbx_seq_one_letter_code
_entity_poly.pdbx_strand_id
1 'polypeptide(L)'
;MPAGFYAPLTAEALLSPEHRELRLRQVWDNNPMPRDVYDRMCLEPLSRLLLNTQNVPATREGRWSRAGGFGDLTVLYTTYAVRLARGYMFPPDATPEDQAAQAAVWHAVIFWSALFYHLPLLAHLEGELLSGRGWQPGISVPDEPFRFRFRKTAPQGTEAQQLAALTAGTLLPDGATAWLVTAPGALQNLAGALWHQHPGMALIRDVLQEAARQTESPLNTCAVTAPVTAEASADIRPADPVVTG
;
A
#
# COMPACT_ATOMS: atom_id res chain seq x y z
N MET A 1 7.65 -6.21 28.03
CA MET A 1 6.56 -5.75 27.15
C MET A 1 5.26 -6.39 27.63
N PRO A 2 4.18 -5.63 27.87
CA PRO A 2 2.88 -6.21 28.23
C PRO A 2 2.36 -7.13 27.11
N ALA A 3 1.53 -8.13 27.47
CA ALA A 3 0.93 -9.02 26.49
C ALA A 3 0.10 -8.25 25.45
N GLY A 4 0.24 -8.61 24.17
CA GLY A 4 -0.48 -7.98 23.06
C GLY A 4 0.10 -6.67 22.54
N PHE A 5 1.23 -6.18 23.07
CA PHE A 5 1.95 -5.03 22.53
C PHE A 5 3.15 -5.46 21.67
N TYR A 6 3.36 -4.72 20.58
CA TYR A 6 4.49 -4.83 19.68
C TYR A 6 5.45 -3.66 19.87
N ALA A 7 6.75 -3.91 19.74
CA ALA A 7 7.74 -2.84 19.66
C ALA A 7 7.75 -2.25 18.23
N PRO A 8 7.87 -0.92 18.07
CA PRO A 8 8.08 -0.32 16.75
C PRO A 8 9.31 -0.90 16.05
N LEU A 9 9.15 -1.25 14.79
CA LEU A 9 10.20 -1.74 13.92
C LEU A 9 10.79 -0.59 13.12
N THR A 10 12.08 -0.70 12.82
CA THR A 10 12.79 0.23 11.95
C THR A 10 12.42 -0.01 10.48
N ALA A 11 12.69 0.97 9.62
CA ALA A 11 12.51 0.82 8.18
C ALA A 11 13.30 -0.39 7.64
N GLU A 12 14.54 -0.55 8.10
CA GLU A 12 15.40 -1.68 7.74
C GLU A 12 14.73 -3.02 8.09
N ALA A 13 14.26 -3.20 9.33
CA ALA A 13 13.60 -4.44 9.75
C ALA A 13 12.29 -4.72 9.01
N LEU A 14 11.61 -3.67 8.52
CA LEU A 14 10.38 -3.80 7.74
C LEU A 14 10.65 -4.10 6.25
N LEU A 15 11.80 -3.70 5.71
CA LEU A 15 12.16 -3.89 4.30
C LEU A 15 12.99 -5.17 4.08
N SER A 16 13.76 -5.59 5.10
CA SER A 16 14.70 -6.72 5.03
C SER A 16 14.12 -8.14 4.96
N PRO A 17 12.83 -8.44 5.26
CA PRO A 17 12.33 -9.79 5.05
C PRO A 17 12.57 -10.22 3.59
N GLU A 18 13.14 -11.42 3.38
CA GLU A 18 13.63 -11.86 2.07
C GLU A 18 12.56 -11.73 0.96
N HIS A 19 11.31 -12.05 1.31
CA HIS A 19 10.19 -11.94 0.37
C HIS A 19 9.88 -10.49 0.00
N ARG A 20 10.16 -9.49 0.85
CA ARG A 20 10.03 -8.06 0.53
C ARG A 20 11.24 -7.58 -0.27
N GLU A 21 12.45 -7.94 0.11
CA GLU A 21 13.65 -7.54 -0.64
C GLU A 21 13.63 -8.03 -2.09
N LEU A 22 13.19 -9.27 -2.32
CA LEU A 22 13.03 -9.81 -3.67
C LEU A 22 12.06 -8.96 -4.49
N ARG A 23 10.97 -8.52 -3.87
CA ARG A 23 9.92 -7.73 -4.53
C ARG A 23 10.35 -6.29 -4.76
N LEU A 24 11.05 -5.67 -3.81
CA LEU A 24 11.65 -4.36 -3.97
C LEU A 24 12.67 -4.34 -5.10
N ARG A 25 13.51 -5.39 -5.21
CA ARG A 25 14.38 -5.59 -6.38
C ARG A 25 13.58 -5.67 -7.68
N GLN A 26 12.48 -6.41 -7.71
CA GLN A 26 11.60 -6.45 -8.89
C GLN A 26 10.97 -5.08 -9.21
N VAL A 27 10.57 -4.30 -8.21
CA VAL A 27 10.07 -2.93 -8.45
C VAL A 27 11.17 -2.07 -9.07
N TRP A 28 12.40 -2.14 -8.54
CA TRP A 28 13.57 -1.46 -9.10
C TRP A 28 13.87 -1.89 -10.55
N ASP A 29 13.93 -3.20 -10.82
CA ASP A 29 14.25 -3.72 -12.16
C ASP A 29 13.21 -3.36 -13.24
N ASN A 30 12.00 -2.97 -12.83
CA ASN A 30 10.92 -2.57 -13.73
C ASN A 30 10.65 -1.06 -13.72
N ASN A 31 11.56 -0.26 -13.15
CA ASN A 31 11.45 1.19 -13.09
C ASN A 31 12.30 1.84 -14.21
N PRO A 32 11.79 2.86 -14.92
CA PRO A 32 12.53 3.58 -15.95
C PRO A 32 13.34 4.78 -15.40
N MET A 33 13.26 5.07 -14.10
CA MET A 33 13.86 6.25 -13.50
C MET A 33 15.32 6.01 -13.07
N PRO A 34 16.15 7.07 -13.05
CA PRO A 34 17.43 7.05 -12.35
C PRO A 34 17.27 6.71 -10.86
N ARG A 35 18.35 6.20 -10.26
CA ARG A 35 18.33 5.68 -8.88
C ARG A 35 17.90 6.71 -7.84
N ASP A 36 18.38 7.94 -7.93
CA ASP A 36 18.07 9.03 -7.02
C ASP A 36 16.59 9.44 -7.09
N VAL A 37 16.01 9.44 -8.29
CA VAL A 37 14.59 9.71 -8.50
C VAL A 37 13.75 8.56 -7.98
N TYR A 38 14.14 7.30 -8.24
CA TYR A 38 13.47 6.13 -7.72
C TYR A 38 13.46 6.09 -6.18
N ASP A 39 14.60 6.37 -5.54
CA ASP A 39 14.71 6.33 -4.08
C ASP A 39 13.71 7.32 -3.44
N ARG A 40 13.60 8.53 -4.01
CA ARG A 40 12.67 9.57 -3.53
C ARG A 40 11.21 9.30 -3.90
N MET A 41 10.96 8.91 -5.15
CA MET A 41 9.60 8.80 -5.69
C MET A 41 8.94 7.46 -5.38
N CYS A 42 9.71 6.40 -5.13
CA CYS A 42 9.19 5.05 -4.92
C CYS A 42 9.59 4.45 -3.57
N LEU A 43 10.89 4.39 -3.26
CA LEU A 43 11.35 3.67 -2.08
C LEU A 43 10.97 4.39 -0.78
N GLU A 44 11.13 5.72 -0.72
CA GLU A 44 10.76 6.54 0.42
C GLU A 44 9.26 6.44 0.79
N PRO A 45 8.29 6.66 -0.14
CA PRO A 45 6.87 6.55 0.20
C PRO A 45 6.46 5.12 0.58
N LEU A 46 7.07 4.09 -0.02
CA LEU A 46 6.84 2.70 0.35
C LEU A 46 7.35 2.42 1.76
N SER A 47 8.60 2.82 2.05
CA SER A 47 9.20 2.67 3.37
C SER A 47 8.39 3.39 4.45
N ARG A 48 7.93 4.60 4.15
CA ARG A 48 7.09 5.40 5.06
C ARG A 48 5.73 4.75 5.29
N LEU A 49 5.10 4.17 4.27
CA LEU A 49 3.87 3.40 4.44
C LEU A 49 4.09 2.18 5.33
N LEU A 50 5.18 1.43 5.15
CA LEU A 50 5.51 0.30 6.02
C LEU A 50 5.77 0.75 7.46
N LEU A 51 6.46 1.87 7.68
CA LEU A 51 6.64 2.44 9.02
C LEU A 51 5.31 2.87 9.66
N ASN A 52 4.39 3.45 8.88
CA ASN A 52 3.09 3.89 9.37
C ASN A 52 2.13 2.73 9.65
N THR A 53 2.39 1.55 9.10
CA THR A 53 1.51 0.36 9.22
C THR A 53 2.14 -0.76 10.03
N GLN A 54 3.45 -0.71 10.26
CA GLN A 54 4.21 -1.68 11.05
C GLN A 54 3.84 -3.12 10.67
N ASN A 55 3.32 -3.88 11.62
CA ASN A 55 2.96 -5.28 11.48
C ASN A 55 1.43 -5.50 11.48
N VAL A 56 0.62 -4.50 11.10
CA VAL A 56 -0.83 -4.71 11.01
C VAL A 56 -1.19 -5.73 9.91
N PRO A 57 -2.20 -6.58 10.14
CA PRO A 57 -2.76 -7.45 9.11
C PRO A 57 -3.62 -6.65 8.14
N ALA A 58 -3.85 -7.19 6.93
CA ALA A 58 -4.77 -6.56 5.96
C ALA A 58 -6.23 -6.99 6.21
N THR A 59 -6.43 -8.20 6.74
CA THR A 59 -7.75 -8.80 6.97
C THR A 59 -7.84 -9.49 8.32
N ARG A 60 -9.06 -9.77 8.80
CA ARG A 60 -9.27 -10.57 10.02
C ARG A 60 -8.87 -12.03 9.83
N GLU A 61 -9.14 -12.55 8.64
CA GLU A 61 -8.97 -13.97 8.30
C GLU A 61 -8.39 -14.13 6.89
N GLY A 62 -7.98 -15.35 6.57
CA GLY A 62 -7.44 -15.71 5.25
C GLY A 62 -5.95 -15.39 5.10
N ARG A 63 -5.51 -15.26 3.84
CA ARG A 63 -4.09 -15.15 3.47
C ARG A 63 -3.39 -13.93 4.07
N TRP A 64 -4.13 -12.84 4.27
CA TRP A 64 -3.57 -11.54 4.67
C TRP A 64 -3.80 -11.18 6.14
N SER A 65 -4.19 -12.16 6.97
CA SER A 65 -4.51 -11.92 8.39
C SER A 65 -3.34 -12.06 9.38
N ARG A 66 -2.17 -12.51 8.90
CA ARG A 66 -0.96 -12.59 9.72
C ARG A 66 -0.40 -11.20 10.05
N ALA A 67 0.40 -11.12 11.10
CA ALA A 67 1.18 -9.92 11.40
C ALA A 67 2.06 -9.52 10.20
N GLY A 68 2.01 -8.25 9.81
CA GLY A 68 2.70 -7.71 8.64
C GLY A 68 1.99 -7.98 7.31
N GLY A 69 0.84 -8.65 7.33
CA GLY A 69 0.09 -9.03 6.14
C GLY A 69 -0.33 -7.84 5.26
N PHE A 70 -0.59 -6.67 5.85
CA PHE A 70 -0.85 -5.45 5.07
C PHE A 70 0.36 -5.05 4.23
N GLY A 71 1.53 -4.91 4.86
CA GLY A 71 2.76 -4.54 4.15
C GLY A 71 3.15 -5.56 3.08
N ASP A 72 2.95 -6.86 3.35
CA ASP A 72 3.23 -7.92 2.39
C ASP A 72 2.30 -7.86 1.16
N LEU A 73 1.00 -7.66 1.40
CA LEU A 73 0.01 -7.47 0.35
C LEU A 73 0.37 -6.25 -0.51
N THR A 74 0.66 -5.11 0.13
CA THR A 74 0.98 -3.86 -0.58
C THR A 74 2.24 -3.99 -1.43
N VAL A 75 3.33 -4.53 -0.89
CA VAL A 75 4.58 -4.71 -1.64
C VAL A 75 4.38 -5.69 -2.80
N LEU A 76 3.70 -6.81 -2.55
CA LEU A 76 3.40 -7.80 -3.59
C LEU A 76 2.55 -7.19 -4.71
N TYR A 77 1.45 -6.54 -4.35
CA TYR A 77 0.51 -5.93 -5.30
C TYR A 77 1.17 -4.84 -6.14
N THR A 78 1.93 -3.95 -5.50
CA THR A 78 2.69 -2.90 -6.21
C THR A 78 3.66 -3.51 -7.21
N THR A 79 4.36 -4.58 -6.83
CA THR A 79 5.29 -5.30 -7.71
C THR A 79 4.58 -5.92 -8.92
N TYR A 80 3.40 -6.52 -8.73
CA TYR A 80 2.61 -7.04 -9.84
C TYR A 80 2.15 -5.92 -10.78
N ALA A 81 1.64 -4.81 -10.24
CA ALA A 81 1.14 -3.70 -11.04
C ALA A 81 2.24 -3.08 -11.92
N VAL A 82 3.41 -2.78 -11.36
CA VAL A 82 4.53 -2.22 -12.16
C VAL A 82 5.04 -3.20 -13.20
N ARG A 83 5.08 -4.50 -12.88
CA ARG A 83 5.50 -5.54 -13.83
C ARG A 83 4.51 -5.72 -14.98
N LEU A 84 3.21 -5.66 -14.70
CA LEU A 84 2.16 -5.71 -15.72
C LEU A 84 2.24 -4.46 -16.62
N ALA A 85 2.42 -3.28 -16.02
CA ALA A 85 2.52 -2.01 -16.76
C ALA A 85 3.70 -1.97 -17.74
N ARG A 86 4.81 -2.67 -17.46
CA ARG A 86 5.96 -2.76 -18.38
C ARG A 86 5.61 -3.31 -19.76
N GLY A 87 4.56 -4.13 -19.88
CA GLY A 87 4.09 -4.66 -21.16
C GLY A 87 3.35 -3.63 -22.02
N TYR A 88 3.12 -2.43 -21.51
CA TYR A 88 2.32 -1.40 -22.16
C TYR A 88 3.07 -0.09 -22.29
N MET A 89 2.65 0.73 -23.25
CA MET A 89 3.13 2.10 -23.43
C MET A 89 2.06 3.09 -22.99
N PHE A 90 2.46 4.09 -22.21
CA PHE A 90 1.57 5.08 -21.62
C PHE A 90 1.96 6.49 -22.08
N PRO A 91 1.00 7.36 -22.44
CA PRO A 91 -0.42 7.06 -22.69
C PRO A 91 -0.60 6.43 -24.09
N PRO A 92 -1.63 5.59 -24.33
CA PRO A 92 -1.79 4.85 -25.59
C PRO A 92 -1.98 5.73 -26.82
N ASP A 93 -2.51 6.95 -26.65
CA ASP A 93 -2.81 7.87 -27.74
C ASP A 93 -1.63 8.80 -28.12
N ALA A 94 -0.49 8.71 -27.42
CA ALA A 94 0.69 9.52 -27.70
C ALA A 94 1.66 8.84 -28.69
N THR A 95 2.55 9.63 -29.28
CA THR A 95 3.60 9.10 -30.14
C THR A 95 4.60 8.27 -29.33
N PRO A 96 5.33 7.31 -29.93
CA PRO A 96 6.34 6.53 -29.22
C PRO A 96 7.44 7.39 -28.57
N GLU A 97 7.79 8.53 -29.17
CA GLU A 97 8.76 9.49 -28.62
C GLU A 97 8.22 10.16 -27.35
N ASP A 98 6.97 10.64 -27.39
CA ASP A 98 6.31 11.22 -26.23
C ASP A 98 6.10 10.20 -25.10
N GLN A 99 5.74 8.96 -25.46
CA GLN A 99 5.59 7.85 -24.51
C GLN A 99 6.92 7.54 -23.81
N ALA A 100 8.02 7.50 -24.55
CA ALA A 100 9.35 7.29 -23.98
C ALA A 100 9.76 8.46 -23.06
N ALA A 101 9.50 9.70 -23.48
CA ALA A 101 9.80 10.90 -22.68
C ALA A 101 8.99 10.97 -21.37
N GLN A 102 7.76 10.42 -21.36
CA GLN A 102 6.87 10.45 -20.20
C GLN A 102 6.86 9.13 -19.40
N ALA A 103 7.67 8.14 -19.77
CA ALA A 103 7.65 6.80 -19.19
C ALA A 103 7.82 6.83 -17.65
N ALA A 104 8.69 7.70 -17.14
CA ALA A 104 8.90 7.88 -15.71
C ALA A 104 7.65 8.41 -14.98
N VAL A 105 6.97 9.40 -15.55
CA VAL A 105 5.77 9.99 -14.96
C VAL A 105 4.64 8.96 -14.90
N TRP A 106 4.41 8.22 -15.99
CA TRP A 106 3.37 7.19 -16.02
C TRP A 106 3.71 5.99 -15.14
N HIS A 107 4.98 5.60 -15.04
CA HIS A 107 5.41 4.60 -14.07
C HIS A 107 5.07 5.04 -12.64
N ALA A 108 5.34 6.30 -12.28
CA ALA A 108 5.02 6.83 -10.97
C ALA A 108 3.49 6.84 -10.69
N VAL A 109 2.66 7.16 -11.70
CA VAL A 109 1.20 7.05 -11.59
C VAL A 109 0.78 5.61 -11.27
N ILE A 110 1.28 4.61 -12.00
CA ILE A 110 0.98 3.19 -11.73
C ILE A 110 1.46 2.81 -10.33
N PHE A 111 2.71 3.15 -10.01
CA PHE A 111 3.32 2.81 -8.73
C PHE A 111 2.53 3.36 -7.56
N TRP A 112 2.22 4.66 -7.53
CA TRP A 112 1.46 5.27 -6.44
C TRP A 112 0.01 4.82 -6.41
N SER A 113 -0.63 4.64 -7.57
CA SER A 113 -1.98 4.06 -7.63
C SER A 113 -2.00 2.66 -7.00
N ALA A 114 -0.96 1.87 -7.23
CA ALA A 114 -0.85 0.53 -6.68
C ALA A 114 -0.49 0.53 -5.18
N LEU A 115 0.49 1.34 -4.78
CA LEU A 115 0.94 1.48 -3.40
C LEU A 115 -0.21 1.87 -2.46
N PHE A 116 -1.10 2.75 -2.95
CA PHE A 116 -2.19 3.31 -2.16
C PHE A 116 -3.51 2.54 -2.29
N TYR A 117 -3.57 1.54 -3.18
CA TYR A 117 -4.79 0.81 -3.51
C TYR A 117 -5.47 0.19 -2.28
N HIS A 118 -4.68 -0.38 -1.36
CA HIS A 118 -5.19 -1.10 -0.18
C HIS A 118 -5.38 -0.23 1.07
N LEU A 119 -5.07 1.07 1.04
CA LEU A 119 -5.21 1.96 2.20
C LEU A 119 -6.61 1.94 2.86
N PRO A 120 -7.75 1.78 2.15
CA PRO A 120 -9.06 1.70 2.80
C PRO A 120 -9.20 0.56 3.83
N LEU A 121 -8.38 -0.50 3.74
CA LEU A 121 -8.36 -1.58 4.73
C LEU A 121 -7.97 -1.08 6.12
N LEU A 122 -7.09 -0.07 6.20
CA LEU A 122 -6.58 0.49 7.45
C LEU A 122 -7.67 1.17 8.28
N ALA A 123 -8.75 1.65 7.66
CA ALA A 123 -9.88 2.25 8.36
C ALA A 123 -10.63 1.26 9.26
N HIS A 124 -10.45 -0.04 9.03
CA HIS A 124 -11.05 -1.12 9.83
C HIS A 124 -10.20 -1.46 11.05
N LEU A 125 -9.02 -0.86 11.18
CA LEU A 125 -8.12 -1.03 12.30
C LEU A 125 -8.10 0.23 13.15
N GLU A 126 -8.00 0.01 14.45
CA GLU A 126 -7.71 1.04 15.43
C GLU A 126 -6.54 0.57 16.29
N GLY A 127 -5.64 1.51 16.60
CA GLY A 127 -4.43 1.27 17.35
C GLY A 127 -4.37 2.09 18.63
N GLU A 128 -3.55 1.63 19.56
CA GLU A 128 -3.30 2.28 20.84
C GLU A 128 -1.83 2.13 21.21
N LEU A 129 -1.22 3.24 21.59
CA LEU A 129 0.15 3.27 22.12
C LEU A 129 0.14 2.81 23.59
N LEU A 130 1.31 2.45 24.13
CA LEU A 130 1.45 2.03 25.53
C LEU A 130 0.99 3.10 26.52
N SER A 131 1.14 4.37 26.15
CA SER A 131 0.64 5.52 26.89
C SER A 131 -0.89 5.67 26.90
N GLY A 132 -1.62 4.84 26.15
CA GLY A 132 -3.07 4.92 25.97
C GLY A 132 -3.52 5.91 24.90
N ARG A 133 -2.58 6.61 24.24
CA ARG A 133 -2.86 7.49 23.11
C ARG A 133 -3.34 6.68 21.91
N GLY A 134 -4.33 7.21 21.18
CA GLY A 134 -4.79 6.61 19.93
C GLY A 134 -3.72 6.63 18.84
N TRP A 135 -3.61 5.54 18.09
CA TRP A 135 -2.77 5.41 16.90
C TRP A 135 -3.64 4.93 15.74
N GLN A 136 -3.66 5.67 14.64
CA GLN A 136 -4.36 5.24 13.42
C GLN A 136 -3.34 4.65 12.45
N PRO A 137 -3.36 3.33 12.18
CA PRO A 137 -2.49 2.71 11.19
C PRO A 137 -2.59 3.42 9.84
N GLY A 138 -1.43 3.68 9.22
CA GLY A 138 -1.31 4.41 7.95
C GLY A 138 -1.01 5.90 8.10
N ILE A 139 -1.44 6.54 9.18
CA ILE A 139 -1.31 8.00 9.34
C ILE A 139 0.04 8.42 9.93
N SER A 140 0.52 7.70 10.95
CA SER A 140 1.77 8.03 11.63
C SER A 140 2.55 6.78 12.05
N VAL A 141 3.85 6.94 12.24
CA VAL A 141 4.72 5.92 12.83
C VAL A 141 4.48 5.90 14.35
N PRO A 142 4.25 4.73 14.97
CA PRO A 142 4.19 4.64 16.42
C PRO A 142 5.59 4.90 17.03
N ASP A 143 5.64 5.82 17.99
CA ASP A 143 6.85 6.24 18.73
C ASP A 143 7.08 5.43 20.02
N GLU A 144 6.11 4.61 20.40
CA GLU A 144 6.11 3.76 21.60
C GLU A 144 5.60 2.37 21.24
N PRO A 145 5.78 1.35 22.11
CA PRO A 145 5.08 0.08 21.99
C PRO A 145 3.59 0.27 21.71
N PHE A 146 3.05 -0.47 20.76
CA PHE A 146 1.68 -0.28 20.29
C PHE A 146 0.95 -1.61 20.21
N ARG A 147 -0.38 -1.54 20.23
CA ARG A 147 -1.28 -2.64 19.90
C ARG A 147 -2.31 -2.16 18.92
N PHE A 148 -2.97 -3.10 18.25
CA PHE A 148 -4.04 -2.81 17.32
C PHE A 148 -5.11 -3.88 17.40
N ARG A 149 -6.31 -3.52 16.97
CA ARG A 149 -7.43 -4.44 16.81
C ARG A 149 -8.30 -4.00 15.65
N PHE A 150 -9.07 -4.93 15.11
CA PHE A 150 -10.15 -4.56 14.20
C PHE A 150 -11.26 -3.85 14.98
N ARG A 151 -11.80 -2.80 14.36
CA ARG A 151 -12.95 -2.06 14.87
C ARG A 151 -14.16 -2.99 14.97
N LYS A 152 -14.96 -2.82 16.02
CA LYS A 152 -16.21 -3.58 16.19
C LYS A 152 -17.25 -3.15 15.16
N THR A 153 -17.33 -1.85 14.90
CA THR A 153 -18.20 -1.25 13.89
C THR A 153 -17.39 -0.97 12.64
N ALA A 154 -17.86 -1.46 11.49
CA ALA A 154 -17.23 -1.18 10.21
C ALA A 154 -17.32 0.33 9.87
N PRO A 155 -16.32 0.90 9.17
CA PRO A 155 -16.39 2.23 8.60
C PRO A 155 -17.65 2.41 7.77
N GLN A 156 -18.29 3.57 7.88
CA GLN A 156 -19.58 3.85 7.23
C GLN A 156 -19.40 4.74 5.99
N GLY A 157 -20.25 4.52 4.98
CA GLY A 157 -20.27 5.33 3.77
C GLY A 157 -18.89 5.41 3.11
N THR A 158 -18.32 6.62 3.04
CA THR A 158 -17.04 6.92 2.40
C THR A 158 -15.87 7.09 3.38
N GLU A 159 -16.05 6.75 4.66
CA GLU A 159 -15.04 6.94 5.71
C GLU A 159 -13.70 6.27 5.38
N ALA A 160 -13.74 5.03 4.86
CA ALA A 160 -12.53 4.30 4.50
C ALA A 160 -11.76 4.96 3.34
N GLN A 161 -12.49 5.46 2.33
CA GLN A 161 -11.89 6.17 1.20
C GLN A 161 -11.35 7.53 1.61
N GLN A 162 -12.02 8.24 2.52
CA GLN A 162 -11.56 9.52 3.06
C GLN A 162 -10.25 9.36 3.84
N LEU A 163 -10.16 8.34 4.71
CA LEU A 163 -8.93 8.03 5.43
C LEU A 163 -7.80 7.63 4.46
N ALA A 164 -8.12 6.83 3.45
CA ALA A 164 -7.16 6.44 2.42
C ALA A 164 -6.60 7.65 1.66
N ALA A 165 -7.46 8.60 1.27
CA ALA A 165 -7.05 9.83 0.59
C ALA A 165 -6.15 10.71 1.46
N LEU A 166 -6.49 10.87 2.75
CA LEU A 166 -5.65 11.59 3.71
C LEU A 166 -4.27 10.91 3.85
N THR A 167 -4.26 9.58 4.00
CA THR A 167 -3.03 8.79 4.13
C THR A 167 -2.17 8.87 2.87
N ALA A 168 -2.76 8.75 1.68
CA ALA A 168 -2.02 8.89 0.43
C ALA A 168 -1.41 10.31 0.29
N GLY A 169 -2.16 11.34 0.69
CA GLY A 169 -1.67 12.72 0.68
C GLY A 169 -0.44 12.96 1.55
N THR A 170 -0.34 12.28 2.71
CA THR A 170 0.85 12.39 3.59
C THR A 170 2.04 11.55 3.14
N LEU A 171 1.80 10.59 2.22
CA LEU A 171 2.82 9.69 1.68
C LEU A 171 3.37 10.17 0.35
N LEU A 172 2.68 11.06 -0.38
CA LEU A 172 3.19 11.59 -1.63
C LEU A 172 4.47 12.42 -1.37
N PRO A 173 5.57 12.13 -2.09
CA PRO A 173 6.82 12.87 -1.95
C PRO A 173 6.68 14.35 -2.34
N ASP A 174 7.54 15.19 -1.77
CA ASP A 174 7.61 16.60 -2.13
C ASP A 174 7.91 16.76 -3.63
N GLY A 175 7.14 17.63 -4.29
CA GLY A 175 7.25 17.88 -5.73
C GLY A 175 6.62 16.81 -6.63
N ALA A 176 6.10 15.70 -6.09
CA ALA A 176 5.45 14.65 -6.88
C ALA A 176 4.27 15.19 -7.71
N THR A 177 3.41 16.01 -7.12
CA THR A 177 2.25 16.59 -7.83
C THR A 177 2.67 17.54 -8.95
N ALA A 178 3.66 18.41 -8.69
CA ALA A 178 4.21 19.31 -9.71
C ALA A 178 4.82 18.53 -10.87
N TRP A 179 5.50 17.42 -10.58
CA TRP A 179 6.05 16.52 -11.57
C TRP A 179 4.98 15.79 -12.39
N LEU A 180 3.90 15.30 -11.76
CA LEU A 180 2.79 14.66 -12.49
C LEU A 180 2.07 15.62 -13.44
N VAL A 181 1.99 16.91 -13.11
CA VAL A 181 1.33 17.92 -13.96
C VAL A 181 2.08 18.13 -15.29
N THR A 182 3.35 17.75 -15.40
CA THR A 182 4.09 17.84 -16.67
C THR A 182 3.60 16.87 -17.74
N ALA A 183 2.87 15.81 -17.34
CA ALA A 183 2.24 14.87 -18.27
C ALA A 183 0.70 15.04 -18.23
N PRO A 184 0.06 15.40 -19.36
CA PRO A 184 -1.38 15.57 -19.42
C PRO A 184 -2.14 14.34 -18.91
N GLY A 185 -3.06 14.55 -17.97
CA GLY A 185 -3.90 13.49 -17.42
C GLY A 185 -3.26 12.61 -16.35
N ALA A 186 -1.95 12.69 -16.09
CA ALA A 186 -1.28 11.84 -15.10
C ALA A 186 -1.80 12.09 -13.67
N LEU A 187 -1.87 13.36 -13.24
CA LEU A 187 -2.42 13.72 -11.93
C LEU A 187 -3.90 13.31 -11.79
N GLN A 188 -4.71 13.48 -12.85
CA GLN A 188 -6.12 13.10 -12.84
C GLN A 188 -6.29 11.58 -12.69
N ASN A 189 -5.43 10.80 -13.35
CA ASN A 189 -5.44 9.35 -13.21
C ASN A 189 -5.08 8.90 -11.80
N LEU A 190 -4.03 9.48 -11.20
CA LEU A 190 -3.69 9.20 -9.80
C LEU A 190 -4.84 9.59 -8.86
N ALA A 191 -5.43 10.78 -9.02
CA ALA A 191 -6.54 11.23 -8.20
C ALA A 191 -7.77 10.30 -8.32
N GLY A 192 -8.10 9.83 -9.54
CA GLY A 192 -9.16 8.85 -9.76
C GLY A 192 -8.88 7.50 -9.11
N ALA A 193 -7.62 7.06 -9.11
CA ALA A 193 -7.21 5.85 -8.40
C ALA A 193 -7.36 5.98 -6.88
N LEU A 194 -7.05 7.14 -6.31
CA LEU A 194 -7.17 7.40 -4.87
C LEU A 194 -8.62 7.52 -4.39
N TRP A 195 -9.47 8.21 -5.16
CA TRP A 195 -10.80 8.59 -4.72
C TRP A 195 -11.82 7.44 -4.86
N HIS A 196 -11.74 6.68 -5.95
CA HIS A 196 -12.69 5.60 -6.24
C HIS A 196 -12.06 4.32 -6.78
N GLN A 197 -10.73 4.19 -6.80
CA GLN A 197 -10.04 3.08 -7.49
C GLN A 197 -10.39 3.03 -8.99
N HIS A 198 -10.72 4.18 -9.57
CA HIS A 198 -11.13 4.31 -10.96
C HIS A 198 -10.32 5.42 -11.65
N PRO A 199 -9.03 5.18 -11.95
CA PRO A 199 -8.28 6.06 -12.84
C PRO A 199 -9.04 6.23 -14.16
N GLY A 200 -8.96 7.42 -14.76
CA GLY A 200 -9.69 7.75 -15.98
C GLY A 200 -9.31 6.87 -17.18
N MET A 201 -8.03 6.50 -17.27
CA MET A 201 -7.49 5.63 -18.31
C MET A 201 -7.83 4.17 -18.05
N ALA A 202 -8.51 3.53 -19.01
CA ALA A 202 -8.93 2.13 -18.92
C ALA A 202 -7.75 1.19 -18.68
N LEU A 203 -6.66 1.39 -19.41
CA LEU A 203 -5.46 0.57 -19.26
C LEU A 203 -4.89 0.54 -17.83
N ILE A 204 -4.91 1.68 -17.13
CA ILE A 204 -4.47 1.73 -15.71
C ILE A 204 -5.43 0.91 -14.85
N ARG A 205 -6.75 1.01 -15.08
CA ARG A 205 -7.75 0.20 -14.35
C ARG A 205 -7.50 -1.28 -14.57
N ASP A 206 -7.26 -1.70 -15.81
CA ASP A 206 -7.08 -3.10 -16.17
C ASP A 206 -5.82 -3.67 -15.50
N VAL A 207 -4.71 -2.91 -15.49
CA VAL A 207 -3.47 -3.27 -14.77
C VAL A 207 -3.73 -3.45 -13.28
N LEU A 208 -4.42 -2.50 -12.64
CA LEU A 208 -4.71 -2.56 -11.20
C LEU A 208 -5.67 -3.72 -10.85
N GLN A 209 -6.66 -3.99 -11.69
CA GLN A 209 -7.60 -5.09 -11.51
C GLN A 209 -6.93 -6.46 -11.69
N GLU A 210 -6.09 -6.61 -12.71
CA GLU A 210 -5.35 -7.87 -12.92
C GLU A 210 -4.33 -8.09 -11.80
N ALA A 211 -3.62 -7.06 -11.35
CA ALA A 211 -2.79 -7.15 -10.15
C ALA A 211 -3.61 -7.61 -8.93
N ALA A 212 -4.85 -7.11 -8.79
CA ALA A 212 -5.68 -7.40 -7.63
C ALA A 212 -6.17 -8.85 -7.65
N ARG A 213 -6.42 -9.39 -8.85
CA ARG A 213 -6.73 -10.81 -9.04
C ARG A 213 -5.54 -11.69 -8.69
N GLN A 214 -4.33 -11.32 -9.15
CA GLN A 214 -3.10 -12.09 -8.93
C GLN A 214 -2.67 -12.14 -7.45
N THR A 215 -2.97 -11.09 -6.69
CA THR A 215 -2.67 -11.04 -5.25
C THR A 215 -3.84 -11.45 -4.37
N GLU A 216 -4.95 -11.95 -4.94
CA GLU A 216 -6.16 -12.28 -4.18
C GLU A 216 -6.56 -11.12 -3.23
N SER A 217 -6.68 -9.93 -3.82
CA SER A 217 -6.94 -8.69 -3.07
C SER A 217 -8.22 -8.81 -2.24
N PRO A 218 -8.18 -8.48 -0.94
CA PRO A 218 -9.36 -8.52 -0.08
C PRO A 218 -10.35 -7.39 -0.35
N LEU A 219 -10.03 -6.46 -1.27
CA LEU A 219 -10.99 -5.47 -1.76
C LEU A 219 -11.85 -5.99 -2.92
N ASN A 220 -11.44 -7.09 -3.57
CA ASN A 220 -12.24 -7.76 -4.60
C ASN A 220 -13.24 -8.75 -3.98
N THR A 221 -12.88 -9.34 -2.84
CA THR A 221 -13.74 -10.22 -2.06
C THR A 221 -14.45 -9.39 -0.99
N CYS A 222 -15.78 -9.51 -0.89
CA CYS A 222 -16.62 -8.84 0.10
C CYS A 222 -16.40 -9.38 1.54
N ALA A 223 -15.15 -9.65 1.95
CA ALA A 223 -14.79 -10.32 3.20
C ALA A 223 -14.54 -9.36 4.37
N VAL A 224 -14.58 -8.05 4.12
CA VAL A 224 -14.35 -7.02 5.16
C VAL A 224 -15.57 -6.85 6.10
N THR A 225 -16.72 -7.44 5.75
CA THR A 225 -18.02 -7.22 6.42
C THR A 225 -18.52 -8.40 7.28
N ALA A 226 -17.72 -9.45 7.52
CA ALA A 226 -18.18 -10.58 8.32
C ALA A 226 -18.59 -10.11 9.75
N PRO A 227 -19.84 -10.37 10.18
CA PRO A 227 -20.35 -9.92 11.48
C PRO A 227 -19.61 -10.64 12.62
N VAL A 228 -19.48 -9.93 13.74
CA VAL A 228 -18.85 -10.43 14.96
C VAL A 228 -19.68 -11.57 15.54
N THR A 229 -19.19 -12.80 15.44
CA THR A 229 -19.55 -13.83 16.42
C THR A 229 -18.74 -13.55 17.68
N ALA A 230 -19.45 -13.39 18.80
CA ALA A 230 -18.87 -13.06 20.09
C ALA A 230 -17.84 -14.12 20.51
N GLU A 231 -16.77 -13.64 21.18
CA GLU A 231 -15.68 -14.43 21.76
C GLU A 231 -14.68 -15.03 20.76
N ALA A 232 -13.90 -14.17 20.10
CA ALA A 232 -12.53 -14.50 19.77
C ALA A 232 -11.63 -13.34 20.18
N SER A 233 -10.91 -13.51 21.28
CA SER A 233 -9.63 -12.82 21.44
C SER A 233 -8.76 -13.31 20.29
N ALA A 234 -8.75 -12.56 19.18
CA ALA A 234 -8.10 -12.99 17.96
C ALA A 234 -6.59 -12.98 18.19
N ASP A 235 -6.06 -14.17 18.50
CA ASP A 235 -4.63 -14.45 18.36
C ASP A 235 -4.27 -14.20 16.90
N ILE A 236 -3.64 -13.06 16.65
CA ILE A 236 -3.02 -12.74 15.37
C ILE A 236 -2.02 -13.87 15.10
N ARG A 237 -2.16 -14.54 13.95
CA ARG A 237 -1.22 -15.61 13.60
C ARG A 237 0.20 -15.03 13.60
N PRO A 238 1.13 -15.60 14.40
CA PRO A 238 2.51 -15.13 14.43
C PRO A 238 3.14 -15.29 13.04
N ALA A 239 4.13 -14.45 12.74
CA ALA A 239 4.93 -14.62 11.54
C ALA A 239 5.69 -15.96 11.60
N ASP A 240 5.88 -16.62 10.45
CA ASP A 240 6.72 -17.80 10.38
C ASP A 240 8.14 -17.44 10.85
N PRO A 241 8.80 -18.30 11.63
CA PRO A 241 10.17 -18.05 12.07
C PRO A 241 11.07 -17.95 10.84
N VAL A 242 11.90 -16.89 10.81
CA VAL A 242 13.00 -16.79 9.85
C VAL A 242 13.94 -17.95 10.12
N VAL A 243 13.94 -18.95 9.24
CA VAL A 243 14.90 -20.06 9.27
C VAL A 243 16.25 -19.45 8.92
N THR A 244 17.06 -19.20 9.94
CA THR A 244 18.48 -18.90 9.77
C THR A 244 19.16 -20.20 9.38
N GLY A 245 19.48 -20.33 8.09
CA GLY A 245 20.35 -21.36 7.53
C GLY A 245 21.74 -20.80 7.26
#